data_AF-A0A369SA62-F1
#
_entry.id   AF-A0A369SA62-F1
#
_cell.length_a   1.000
_cell.length_b   1.000
_cell.length_c   1.000
_cell.angle_alpha   90.00
_cell.angle_beta   90.00
_cell.angle_gamma   90.00
#
_symmetry.space_group_name_H-M   'P 1'
#
loop_
_entity.id
_entity.type
_entity.pdbx_description
1 polymer ?
#
loop_
_entity_poly.entity_id
_entity_poly.type
_entity_poly.pdbx_seq_one_letter_code
_entity_poly.pdbx_strand_id
1 'polypeptide(L)'
;MYHQNNNVYMHGMPLPPGGAGMMGYYQQYQPPPHHPFQVYYPPPLPNALPGNFNAPTPAKVIEEDPVQTWCKKVEAKQVKKIPVTTTVYEVKNAIHRIQSHLQELVQYQSKLTTAASHKDNSQLNEIISQAHQLMDVINNEMEQISNEDTIEMMKKKVNKSMKKKDWRRRWRTRNKLKAQQRLANIVKQEKKATEWLDEKLTQQRRILQEEKMKNQADEILHEVRSKQDDTSKALELLSAISKLRNIRKTAAENTGVYPIPTVTENEKFERLQDDLEKMLCTQMENYKEEQKVLEVIIGNETAAQKEREALQCKYHSIILKTLKTCVILWEPVQNCPTNLSMYQSFWLQAEHSIEALVEVRRQWDSYTTPSATAGSSRLPTSNVIEPVVPSRDEWKVYLQNT
;
A
#
# COMPACT_ATOMS: atom_id res chain seq x y z
N MET A 1 5.08 -3.26 -52.17
CA MET A 1 3.82 -2.72 -52.70
C MET A 1 2.69 -3.52 -52.06
N TYR A 2 2.04 -2.94 -51.04
CA TYR A 2 0.60 -2.57 -51.03
C TYR A 2 -0.32 -3.81 -51.04
N HIS A 3 -1.29 -4.06 -50.15
CA HIS A 3 -1.92 -3.33 -49.06
C HIS A 3 -2.63 -4.38 -48.16
N GLN A 4 -2.46 -4.23 -46.85
CA GLN A 4 -3.47 -4.30 -45.80
C GLN A 4 -4.92 -4.71 -46.18
N ASN A 5 -5.46 -5.69 -45.44
CA ASN A 5 -6.85 -5.67 -44.98
C ASN A 5 -6.96 -6.46 -43.66
N ASN A 6 -6.82 -5.75 -42.53
CA ASN A 6 -7.16 -6.24 -41.20
C ASN A 6 -8.60 -5.82 -40.90
N ASN A 7 -9.53 -6.76 -40.95
CA ASN A 7 -10.89 -6.59 -40.46
C ASN A 7 -11.04 -7.44 -39.18
N VAL A 8 -10.77 -6.83 -38.03
CA VAL A 8 -10.93 -7.48 -36.72
C VAL A 8 -12.37 -7.21 -36.26
N TYR A 9 -13.20 -8.25 -36.37
CA TYR A 9 -14.52 -8.29 -35.76
C TYR A 9 -14.38 -8.27 -34.22
N MET A 10 -14.94 -7.22 -33.61
CA MET A 10 -15.22 -7.16 -32.17
C MET A 10 -16.37 -8.12 -31.86
N HIS A 11 -16.06 -9.34 -31.42
CA HIS A 11 -17.06 -10.18 -30.74
C HIS A 11 -17.20 -9.71 -29.30
N GLY A 12 -18.40 -9.24 -28.97
CA GLY A 12 -18.80 -8.83 -27.63
C GLY A 12 -18.72 -9.99 -26.64
N MET A 13 -18.16 -9.72 -25.46
CA MET A 13 -18.21 -10.63 -24.33
C MET A 13 -19.61 -10.60 -23.69
N PRO A 14 -20.17 -11.75 -23.29
CA PRO A 14 -21.41 -11.81 -22.54
C PRO A 14 -21.20 -11.43 -21.07
N LEU A 15 -22.15 -10.66 -20.54
CA LEU A 15 -22.27 -10.34 -19.12
C LEU A 15 -22.56 -11.62 -18.29
N PRO A 16 -21.98 -11.77 -17.09
CA PRO A 16 -22.34 -12.87 -16.21
C PRO A 16 -23.73 -12.66 -15.58
N PRO A 17 -24.46 -13.74 -15.27
CA PRO A 17 -25.82 -13.69 -14.76
C PRO A 17 -25.86 -13.23 -13.29
N GLY A 18 -26.93 -12.51 -12.95
CA GLY A 18 -27.20 -12.02 -11.61
C GLY A 18 -27.24 -13.14 -10.57
N GLY A 19 -26.35 -13.07 -9.60
CA GLY A 19 -26.37 -13.84 -8.37
C GLY A 19 -27.15 -13.10 -7.30
N ALA A 20 -28.34 -13.60 -7.01
CA ALA A 20 -29.13 -13.24 -5.84
C ALA A 20 -28.44 -13.71 -4.55
N GLY A 21 -28.58 -12.92 -3.47
CA GLY A 21 -28.57 -13.42 -2.10
C GLY A 21 -27.23 -13.47 -1.38
N MET A 22 -26.77 -12.33 -0.88
CA MET A 22 -25.95 -12.28 0.34
C MET A 22 -26.55 -11.21 1.26
N MET A 23 -27.43 -11.66 2.16
CA MET A 23 -27.91 -10.89 3.31
C MET A 23 -26.69 -10.52 4.18
N GLY A 24 -26.25 -9.27 4.10
CA GLY A 24 -25.25 -8.73 4.99
C GLY A 24 -25.81 -8.60 6.40
N TYR A 25 -25.18 -9.28 7.36
CA TYR A 25 -25.30 -8.98 8.77
C TYR A 25 -24.71 -7.58 9.01
N TYR A 26 -25.55 -6.55 9.04
CA TYR A 26 -25.19 -5.26 9.60
C TYR A 26 -25.04 -5.43 11.11
N GLN A 27 -23.81 -5.64 11.56
CA GLN A 27 -23.45 -5.48 12.96
C GLN A 27 -23.58 -3.98 13.27
N GLN A 28 -24.64 -3.61 14.00
CA GLN A 28 -24.82 -2.27 14.53
C GLN A 28 -23.63 -1.93 15.44
N TYR A 29 -22.74 -1.05 14.96
CA TYR A 29 -21.75 -0.39 15.80
C TYR A 29 -22.48 0.51 16.78
N GLN A 30 -22.54 0.13 18.06
CA GLN A 30 -22.86 1.07 19.12
C GLN A 30 -21.59 1.86 19.47
N PRO A 31 -21.63 3.20 19.46
CA PRO A 31 -20.50 4.00 19.93
C PRO A 31 -20.27 3.77 21.43
N PRO A 32 -19.00 3.77 21.90
CA PRO A 32 -18.69 3.56 23.30
C PRO A 32 -19.25 4.69 24.18
N PRO A 33 -19.61 4.41 25.44
CA PRO A 33 -20.18 5.40 26.35
C PRO A 33 -19.17 6.51 26.64
N HIS A 34 -19.62 7.75 26.50
CA HIS A 34 -18.87 8.93 26.90
C HIS A 34 -18.57 8.89 28.41
N HIS A 35 -17.32 8.63 28.77
CA HIS A 35 -16.83 8.96 30.09
C HIS A 35 -16.64 10.48 30.19
N PRO A 36 -17.12 11.14 31.26
CA PRO A 36 -16.91 12.56 31.45
C PRO A 36 -15.41 12.84 31.58
N PHE A 37 -14.90 13.73 30.72
CA PHE A 37 -13.55 14.26 30.79
C PHE A 37 -13.31 14.84 32.18
N GLN A 38 -12.53 14.15 33.02
CA GLN A 38 -11.94 14.78 34.19
C GLN A 38 -10.84 15.71 33.71
N VAL A 39 -11.12 17.01 33.79
CA VAL A 39 -10.13 18.07 33.59
C VAL A 39 -9.13 17.97 34.74
N TYR A 40 -8.00 17.31 34.50
CA TYR A 40 -6.87 17.34 35.42
C TYR A 40 -6.18 18.70 35.29
N TYR A 41 -6.38 19.55 36.29
CA TYR A 41 -5.53 20.72 36.49
C TYR A 41 -4.13 20.26 36.93
N PRO A 42 -3.06 20.91 36.45
CA PRO A 42 -1.70 20.59 36.87
C PRO A 42 -1.48 20.94 38.36
N PRO A 43 -0.59 20.23 39.08
CA PRO A 43 -0.22 20.58 40.44
C PRO A 43 0.55 21.92 40.48
N PRO A 44 0.39 22.73 41.53
CA PRO A 44 1.12 23.99 41.65
C PRO A 44 2.60 23.73 41.94
N LEU A 45 3.47 24.49 41.27
CA LEU A 45 4.92 24.47 41.50
C LEU A 45 5.27 25.08 42.89
N PRO A 46 6.32 24.60 43.58
CA PRO A 46 6.73 25.13 44.87
C PRO A 46 7.53 26.44 44.73
N ASN A 47 7.12 27.43 45.51
CA ASN A 47 7.87 28.61 45.99
C ASN A 47 8.65 29.46 44.98
N ALA A 48 8.02 30.55 44.52
CA ALA A 48 8.70 31.81 44.22
C ALA A 48 8.26 32.89 45.22
N LEU A 49 9.25 33.62 45.74
CA LEU A 49 9.23 34.63 46.81
C LEU A 49 8.35 35.87 46.51
N PRO A 50 7.98 36.67 47.54
CA PRO A 50 7.05 37.76 47.42
C PRO A 50 7.71 38.99 46.78
N GLY A 51 7.19 39.40 45.62
CA GLY A 51 7.67 40.56 44.87
C GLY A 51 6.52 41.40 44.34
N ASN A 52 6.10 42.37 45.15
CA ASN A 52 5.46 43.65 44.79
C ASN A 52 4.79 43.75 43.40
N PHE A 53 3.49 43.45 43.34
CA PHE A 53 2.63 43.86 42.22
C PHE A 53 2.32 45.36 42.31
N ASN A 54 3.15 46.19 41.68
CA ASN A 54 2.68 47.46 41.14
C ASN A 54 2.23 47.20 39.71
N ALA A 55 0.92 47.08 39.52
CA ALA A 55 0.29 47.02 38.21
C ALA A 55 0.53 48.34 37.45
N PRO A 56 1.11 48.32 36.24
CA PRO A 56 1.02 49.44 35.34
C PRO A 56 -0.43 49.54 34.84
N THR A 57 -1.00 50.72 34.97
CA THR A 57 -2.31 51.09 34.45
C THR A 57 -2.38 50.77 32.94
N PRO A 58 -3.46 50.17 32.42
CA PRO A 58 -3.57 49.90 30.99
C PRO A 58 -3.67 51.21 30.23
N ALA A 59 -2.66 51.48 29.39
CA ALA A 59 -2.75 52.53 28.39
C ALA A 59 -3.93 52.21 27.48
N LYS A 60 -4.81 53.21 27.28
CA LYS A 60 -5.91 53.18 26.31
C LYS A 60 -5.37 52.83 24.91
N VAL A 61 -5.43 51.55 24.54
CA VAL A 61 -5.38 51.15 23.14
C VAL A 61 -6.75 51.45 22.58
N ILE A 62 -6.82 52.53 21.81
CA ILE A 62 -7.97 52.84 20.98
C ILE A 62 -8.05 51.68 19.97
N GLU A 63 -9.02 50.79 20.15
CA GLU A 63 -9.40 49.80 19.14
C GLU A 63 -9.87 50.56 17.90
N GLU A 64 -9.00 50.66 16.88
CA GLU A 64 -9.45 51.04 15.55
C GLU A 64 -10.42 49.97 15.05
N ASP A 65 -11.65 50.41 14.76
CA ASP A 65 -12.73 49.57 14.24
C ASP A 65 -12.23 48.70 13.06
N PRO A 66 -12.29 47.36 13.15
CA PRO A 66 -11.85 46.45 12.09
C PRO A 66 -12.55 46.71 10.74
N VAL A 67 -13.71 47.36 10.76
CA VAL A 67 -14.41 47.81 9.55
C VAL A 67 -13.65 48.95 8.87
N GLN A 68 -13.09 49.91 9.61
CA GLN A 68 -12.30 50.99 9.02
C GLN A 68 -10.98 50.50 8.42
N THR A 69 -10.30 49.55 9.06
CA THR A 69 -9.06 48.98 8.51
C THR A 69 -9.33 48.10 7.28
N TRP A 70 -10.49 47.44 7.22
CA TRP A 70 -10.95 46.73 6.03
C TRP A 70 -11.34 47.70 4.90
N CYS A 71 -12.10 48.76 5.19
CA CYS A 71 -12.45 49.80 4.21
C CYS A 71 -11.19 50.48 3.62
N LYS A 72 -10.21 50.85 4.46
CA LYS A 72 -8.91 51.38 3.99
C LYS A 72 -8.14 50.37 3.13
N LYS A 73 -8.23 49.07 3.42
CA LYS A 73 -7.61 47.99 2.59
C LYS A 73 -8.33 47.77 1.26
N VAL A 74 -9.66 47.96 1.22
CA VAL A 74 -10.47 47.84 0.00
C VAL A 74 -10.27 49.08 -0.88
N GLU A 75 -10.27 50.27 -0.31
CA GLU A 75 -9.97 51.53 -1.03
C GLU A 75 -8.53 51.55 -1.57
N ALA A 76 -7.54 51.09 -0.79
CA ALA A 76 -6.16 50.95 -1.27
C ALA A 76 -5.99 49.90 -2.39
N LYS A 77 -6.94 48.96 -2.55
CA LYS A 77 -6.95 48.01 -3.68
C LYS A 77 -7.62 48.56 -4.93
N GLN A 78 -8.51 49.54 -4.82
CA GLN A 78 -9.22 50.12 -5.96
C GLN A 78 -8.41 51.19 -6.72
N VAL A 79 -7.30 51.69 -6.15
CA VAL A 79 -6.41 52.66 -6.81
C VAL A 79 -5.07 52.01 -7.19
N LYS A 80 -5.08 50.80 -7.74
CA LYS A 80 -3.99 50.40 -8.63
C LYS A 80 -4.37 50.87 -10.01
N LYS A 81 -3.87 52.06 -10.38
CA LYS A 81 -3.83 52.53 -11.77
C LYS A 81 -3.45 51.32 -12.63
N ILE A 82 -4.37 50.87 -13.48
CA ILE A 82 -4.03 49.89 -14.52
C ILE A 82 -2.96 50.61 -15.32
N PRO A 83 -1.67 50.21 -15.24
CA PRO A 83 -0.72 50.79 -16.15
C PRO A 83 -1.22 50.37 -17.52
N VAL A 84 -1.37 51.33 -18.44
CA VAL A 84 -1.57 51.04 -19.85
C VAL A 84 -0.29 50.32 -20.30
N THR A 85 -0.22 49.01 -20.03
CA THR A 85 0.91 48.20 -20.43
C THR A 85 0.52 47.65 -21.78
N THR A 86 1.21 48.12 -22.82
CA THR A 86 1.24 47.46 -24.11
C THR A 86 1.31 45.95 -23.89
N THR A 87 0.44 45.19 -24.55
CA THR A 87 0.48 43.72 -24.42
C THR A 87 1.64 43.16 -25.23
N VAL A 88 2.16 41.98 -24.84
CA VAL A 88 3.20 41.29 -25.62
C VAL A 88 2.73 41.04 -27.07
N TYR A 89 1.42 40.90 -27.25
CA TYR A 89 0.78 40.73 -28.55
C TYR A 89 0.78 42.02 -29.38
N GLU A 90 0.47 43.17 -28.77
CA GLU A 90 0.52 44.49 -29.44
C GLU A 90 1.93 44.85 -29.91
N VAL A 91 2.95 44.65 -29.07
CA VAL A 91 4.36 44.88 -29.46
C VAL A 91 4.77 43.96 -30.61
N LYS A 92 4.38 42.68 -30.54
CA LYS A 92 4.65 41.72 -31.62
C LYS A 92 4.00 42.16 -32.93
N ASN A 93 2.76 42.63 -32.88
CA ASN A 93 2.05 43.09 -34.08
C ASN A 93 2.64 44.38 -34.64
N ALA A 94 3.06 45.31 -33.77
CA ALA A 94 3.72 46.53 -34.19
C ALA A 94 5.09 46.27 -34.83
N ILE A 95 5.87 45.31 -34.31
CA ILE A 95 7.09 44.83 -34.97
C ILE A 95 6.77 44.21 -36.35
N HIS A 96 5.69 43.43 -36.48
CA HIS A 96 5.27 42.88 -37.78
C HIS A 96 4.81 43.96 -38.77
N ARG A 97 4.15 45.03 -38.31
CA ARG A 97 3.76 46.18 -39.14
C ARG A 97 5.00 46.95 -39.62
N ILE A 98 5.93 47.28 -38.72
CA ILE A 98 7.21 47.90 -39.07
C ILE A 98 7.96 47.05 -40.09
N GLN A 99 8.03 45.73 -39.90
CA GLN A 99 8.66 44.82 -40.86
C GLN A 99 7.98 44.87 -42.24
N SER A 100 6.65 45.00 -42.29
CA SER A 100 5.90 45.10 -43.54
C SER A 100 6.14 46.45 -44.24
N HIS A 101 6.09 47.56 -43.50
CA HIS A 101 6.40 48.90 -44.01
C HIS A 101 7.86 49.01 -44.50
N LEU A 102 8.82 48.35 -43.84
CA LEU A 102 10.20 48.27 -44.32
C LEU A 102 10.31 47.51 -45.66
N GLN A 103 9.52 46.46 -45.86
CA GLN A 103 9.45 45.76 -47.16
C GLN A 103 8.85 46.65 -48.25
N GLU A 104 7.85 47.47 -47.92
CA GLU A 104 7.26 48.45 -48.83
C GLU A 104 8.25 49.57 -49.19
N LEU A 105 9.07 50.06 -48.25
CA LEU A 105 10.15 51.01 -48.54
C LEU A 105 11.19 50.44 -49.50
N VAL A 106 11.54 49.16 -49.39
CA VAL A 106 12.43 48.48 -50.35
C VAL A 106 11.79 48.43 -51.74
N GLN A 107 10.46 48.29 -51.83
CA GLN A 107 9.75 48.37 -53.10
C GLN A 107 9.71 49.81 -53.67
N TYR A 108 9.61 50.84 -52.82
CA TYR A 108 9.71 52.22 -53.27
C TYR A 108 11.13 52.56 -53.75
N GLN A 109 12.17 52.01 -53.12
CA GLN A 109 13.54 52.14 -53.58
C GLN A 109 13.72 51.57 -55.00
N SER A 110 13.17 50.38 -55.29
CA SER A 110 13.25 49.78 -56.63
C SER A 110 12.42 50.54 -57.68
N LYS A 111 11.28 51.12 -57.29
CA LYS A 111 10.50 52.03 -58.14
C LYS A 111 11.26 53.32 -58.44
N LEU A 112 11.94 53.91 -57.44
CA LEU A 112 12.77 55.10 -57.61
C LEU A 112 13.96 54.85 -58.54
N THR A 113 14.63 53.70 -58.44
CA THR A 113 15.73 53.35 -59.37
C THR A 113 15.24 53.20 -60.81
N THR A 114 13.99 52.73 -61.00
CA THR A 114 13.37 52.60 -62.32
C THR A 114 12.94 53.97 -62.86
N ALA A 115 12.28 54.80 -62.06
CA ALA A 115 11.84 56.14 -62.43
C ALA A 115 13.01 57.11 -62.73
N ALA A 116 14.10 57.00 -61.97
CA ALA A 116 15.34 57.75 -62.21
C ALA A 116 15.96 57.44 -63.59
N SER A 117 15.70 56.25 -64.14
CA SER A 117 16.15 55.87 -65.49
C SER A 117 15.30 56.50 -66.61
N HIS A 118 14.07 56.95 -66.31
CA HIS A 118 13.10 57.48 -67.29
C HIS A 118 12.99 59.02 -67.31
N LYS A 119 13.72 59.76 -66.46
CA LYS A 119 13.74 61.24 -66.38
C LYS A 119 12.35 61.91 -66.19
N ASP A 120 11.40 61.22 -65.57
CA ASP A 120 10.11 61.82 -65.20
C ASP A 120 10.18 62.43 -63.80
N ASN A 121 10.45 63.74 -63.75
CA ASN A 121 10.64 64.48 -62.49
C ASN A 121 9.36 64.58 -61.64
N SER A 122 8.17 64.51 -62.27
CA SER A 122 6.90 64.61 -61.54
C SER A 122 6.60 63.32 -60.79
N GLN A 123 6.78 62.18 -61.46
CA GLN A 123 6.63 60.86 -60.86
C GLN A 123 7.68 60.60 -59.77
N LEU A 124 8.90 61.10 -59.97
CA LEU A 124 9.98 60.97 -59.00
C LEU A 124 9.66 61.71 -57.69
N ASN A 125 9.14 62.93 -57.76
CA ASN A 125 8.74 63.70 -56.57
C ASN A 125 7.55 63.06 -55.82
N GLU A 126 6.60 62.47 -56.54
CA GLU A 126 5.46 61.77 -55.94
C GLU A 126 5.91 60.52 -55.17
N ILE A 127 6.79 59.70 -55.78
CA ILE A 127 7.32 58.49 -55.12
C ILE A 127 8.18 58.86 -53.90
N ILE A 128 8.94 59.95 -53.95
CA ILE A 128 9.71 60.47 -52.81
C ILE A 128 8.76 60.93 -51.68
N SER A 129 7.66 61.60 -52.00
CA SER A 129 6.67 62.02 -51.00
C SER A 129 6.01 60.82 -50.30
N GLN A 130 5.64 59.78 -51.07
CA GLN A 130 5.08 58.55 -50.53
C GLN A 130 6.09 57.79 -49.66
N ALA A 131 7.37 57.75 -50.05
CA ALA A 131 8.44 57.16 -49.26
C ALA A 131 8.68 57.92 -47.94
N HIS A 132 8.64 59.26 -47.95
CA HIS A 132 8.75 60.06 -46.73
C HIS A 132 7.56 59.84 -45.79
N GLN A 133 6.33 59.80 -46.30
CA GLN A 133 5.14 59.49 -45.49
C GLN A 133 5.24 58.11 -44.83
N LEU A 134 5.75 57.11 -45.55
CA LEU A 134 5.94 55.76 -45.00
C LEU A 134 7.07 55.72 -43.96
N MET A 135 8.15 56.50 -44.15
CA MET A 135 9.19 56.67 -43.13
C MET A 135 8.66 57.34 -41.86
N ASP A 136 7.78 58.34 -41.99
CA ASP A 136 7.16 58.99 -40.84
C ASP A 136 6.26 58.03 -40.06
N VAL A 137 5.51 57.16 -40.76
CA VAL A 137 4.70 56.09 -40.13
C VAL A 137 5.59 55.09 -39.39
N ILE A 138 6.71 54.66 -39.99
CA ILE A 138 7.66 53.76 -39.34
C ILE A 138 8.29 54.40 -38.11
N ASN A 139 8.70 55.67 -38.19
CA ASN A 139 9.31 56.38 -37.07
C ASN A 139 8.33 56.52 -35.90
N ASN A 140 7.06 56.85 -36.17
CA ASN A 140 6.02 56.91 -35.14
C ASN A 140 5.75 55.53 -34.50
N GLU A 141 5.67 54.45 -35.29
CA GLU A 141 5.52 53.09 -34.74
C GLU A 141 6.77 52.63 -33.96
N MET A 142 7.98 53.03 -34.38
CA MET A 142 9.22 52.75 -33.67
C MET A 142 9.31 53.51 -32.35
N GLU A 143 8.95 54.79 -32.31
CA GLU A 143 8.93 55.60 -31.09
C GLU A 143 7.99 55.02 -30.02
N GLN A 144 6.85 54.47 -30.44
CA GLN A 144 5.91 53.80 -29.53
C GLN A 144 6.48 52.54 -28.87
N ILE A 145 7.42 51.84 -29.54
CA ILE A 145 8.00 50.57 -29.07
C ILE A 145 9.41 50.76 -28.47
N SER A 146 10.13 51.81 -28.86
CA SER A 146 11.55 52.03 -28.54
C SER A 146 11.77 52.62 -27.14
N ASN A 147 10.70 52.78 -26.35
CA ASN A 147 10.82 53.17 -24.94
C ASN A 147 11.54 52.07 -24.14
N GLU A 148 12.72 52.36 -23.57
CA GLU A 148 13.57 51.39 -22.86
C GLU A 148 12.81 50.64 -21.76
N ASP A 149 11.94 51.33 -21.02
CA ASP A 149 11.09 50.73 -19.98
C ASP A 149 10.10 49.69 -20.54
N THR A 150 9.59 49.93 -21.76
CA THR A 150 8.68 48.99 -22.42
C THR A 150 9.43 47.74 -22.89
N ILE A 151 10.64 47.92 -23.42
CA ILE A 151 11.51 46.82 -23.86
C ILE A 151 11.91 45.95 -22.64
N GLU A 152 12.31 46.56 -21.53
CA GLU A 152 12.69 45.84 -20.32
C GLU A 152 11.49 45.10 -19.71
N MET A 153 10.32 45.73 -19.67
CA MET A 153 9.07 45.09 -19.25
C MET A 153 8.72 43.90 -20.14
N MET A 154 8.86 44.01 -21.46
CA MET A 154 8.59 42.91 -22.39
C MET A 154 9.58 41.76 -22.23
N LYS A 155 10.87 42.04 -22.12
CA LYS A 155 11.90 41.03 -21.80
C LYS A 155 11.54 40.28 -20.52
N LYS A 156 11.11 40.99 -19.46
CA LYS A 156 10.63 40.39 -18.20
C LYS A 156 9.37 39.52 -18.43
N LYS A 157 8.36 39.98 -19.18
CA LYS A 157 7.13 39.21 -19.48
C LYS A 157 7.41 37.94 -20.29
N VAL A 158 8.27 38.01 -21.31
CA VAL A 158 8.69 36.87 -22.14
C VAL A 158 9.46 35.86 -21.31
N ASN A 159 10.46 36.29 -20.53
CA ASN A 159 11.23 35.41 -19.66
C ASN A 159 10.36 34.71 -18.61
N LYS A 160 9.39 35.41 -18.00
CA LYS A 160 8.41 34.80 -17.10
C LYS A 160 7.59 33.72 -17.81
N SER A 161 7.15 33.98 -19.04
CA SER A 161 6.39 33.00 -19.84
C SER A 161 7.21 31.76 -20.17
N MET A 162 8.46 31.93 -20.61
CA MET A 162 9.38 30.82 -20.90
C MET A 162 9.64 29.97 -19.65
N LYS A 163 10.01 30.59 -18.52
CA LYS A 163 10.21 29.88 -17.24
C LYS A 163 8.96 29.10 -16.81
N LYS A 164 7.76 29.66 -17.00
CA LYS A 164 6.48 28.99 -16.70
C LYS A 164 6.23 27.80 -17.63
N LYS A 165 6.57 27.89 -18.92
CA LYS A 165 6.47 26.78 -19.87
C LYS A 165 7.43 25.64 -19.48
N ASP A 166 8.68 25.95 -19.17
CA ASP A 166 9.68 24.96 -18.76
C ASP A 166 9.34 24.31 -17.42
N TRP A 167 8.87 25.11 -16.46
CA TRP A 167 8.39 24.57 -15.19
C TRP A 167 7.21 23.60 -15.42
N ARG A 168 6.22 23.97 -16.24
CA ARG A 168 5.09 23.09 -16.58
C ARG A 168 5.55 21.81 -17.28
N ARG A 169 6.50 21.89 -18.21
CA ARG A 169 7.09 20.73 -18.89
C ARG A 169 7.75 19.79 -17.87
N ARG A 170 8.64 20.32 -17.03
CA ARG A 170 9.34 19.55 -15.98
C ARG A 170 8.37 18.94 -14.96
N TRP A 171 7.35 19.71 -14.55
CA TRP A 171 6.31 19.25 -13.63
C TRP A 171 5.50 18.09 -14.23
N ARG A 172 5.08 18.18 -15.50
CA ARG A 172 4.38 17.08 -16.20
C ARG A 172 5.23 15.83 -16.29
N THR A 173 6.51 15.95 -16.68
CA THR A 173 7.42 14.81 -16.76
C THR A 173 7.61 14.16 -15.39
N ARG A 174 7.86 14.96 -14.35
CA ARG A 174 8.01 14.47 -12.97
C ARG A 174 6.75 13.77 -12.48
N ASN A 175 5.57 14.35 -12.73
CA ASN A 175 4.31 13.74 -12.32
C ASN A 175 4.00 12.46 -13.09
N LYS A 176 4.29 12.41 -14.39
CA LYS A 176 4.17 11.17 -15.18
C LYS A 176 5.06 10.07 -14.62
N LEU A 177 6.33 10.39 -14.30
CA LEU A 177 7.25 9.42 -13.70
C LEU A 177 6.76 8.95 -12.33
N LYS A 178 6.29 9.86 -11.46
CA LYS A 178 5.71 9.51 -10.16
C LYS A 178 4.47 8.63 -10.31
N ALA A 179 3.60 8.91 -11.27
CA ALA A 179 2.41 8.10 -11.55
C ALA A 179 2.80 6.69 -12.03
N GLN A 180 3.79 6.58 -12.92
CA GLN A 180 4.33 5.30 -13.37
C GLN A 180 4.97 4.51 -12.23
N GLN A 181 5.74 5.15 -11.36
CA GLN A 181 6.32 4.53 -10.17
C GLN A 181 5.23 4.01 -9.21
N ARG A 182 4.18 4.80 -8.98
CA ARG A 182 3.03 4.37 -8.16
C ARG A 182 2.36 3.13 -8.76
N LEU A 183 2.08 3.14 -10.07
CA LEU A 183 1.48 2.01 -10.74
C LEU A 183 2.39 0.77 -10.67
N ALA A 184 3.69 0.93 -10.91
CA ALA A 184 4.65 -0.16 -10.78
C ALA A 184 4.72 -0.72 -9.35
N ASN A 185 4.59 0.13 -8.34
CA ASN A 185 4.54 -0.31 -6.95
C ASN A 185 3.24 -1.07 -6.64
N ILE A 186 2.09 -0.60 -7.15
CA ILE A 186 0.80 -1.30 -7.03
C ILE A 186 0.91 -2.68 -7.67
N VAL A 187 1.37 -2.77 -8.93
CA VAL A 187 1.54 -4.05 -9.62
C VAL A 187 2.50 -4.99 -8.86
N LYS A 188 3.57 -4.46 -8.27
CA LYS A 188 4.48 -5.26 -7.42
C LYS A 188 3.79 -5.77 -6.16
N GLN A 189 2.96 -4.96 -5.52
CA GLN A 189 2.19 -5.35 -4.34
C GLN A 189 1.12 -6.39 -4.69
N GLU A 190 0.39 -6.17 -5.78
CA GLU A 190 -0.59 -7.11 -6.30
C GLU A 190 0.05 -8.46 -6.64
N LYS A 191 1.20 -8.45 -7.33
CA LYS A 191 1.95 -9.67 -7.62
C LYS A 191 2.32 -10.44 -6.33
N LYS A 192 2.83 -9.74 -5.32
CA LYS A 192 3.14 -10.35 -4.02
C LYS A 192 1.89 -10.92 -3.33
N ALA A 193 0.76 -10.20 -3.43
CA ALA A 193 -0.50 -10.67 -2.88
C ALA A 193 -1.00 -11.93 -3.60
N THR A 194 -0.90 -11.98 -4.93
CA THR A 194 -1.24 -13.16 -5.73
C THR A 194 -0.33 -14.34 -5.42
N GLU A 195 0.99 -14.12 -5.35
CA GLU A 195 1.98 -15.14 -4.98
C GLU A 195 1.67 -15.72 -3.60
N TRP A 196 1.36 -14.87 -2.62
CA TRP A 196 0.98 -15.30 -1.28
C TRP A 196 -0.34 -16.09 -1.26
N LEU A 197 -1.35 -15.65 -2.02
CA LEU A 197 -2.62 -16.37 -2.14
C LEU A 197 -2.42 -17.76 -2.77
N ASP A 198 -1.60 -17.87 -3.82
CA ASP A 198 -1.28 -19.14 -4.45
C ASP A 198 -0.51 -20.05 -3.49
N GLU A 199 0.45 -19.52 -2.74
CA GLU A 199 1.14 -20.28 -1.70
C GLU A 199 0.15 -20.79 -0.63
N LYS A 200 -0.82 -19.97 -0.23
CA LYS A 200 -1.84 -20.38 0.75
C LYS A 200 -2.80 -21.43 0.20
N LEU A 201 -3.24 -21.28 -1.05
CA LEU A 201 -4.11 -22.25 -1.71
C LEU A 201 -3.40 -23.59 -1.94
N THR A 202 -2.12 -23.56 -2.33
CA THR A 202 -1.31 -24.77 -2.49
C THR A 202 -1.07 -25.46 -1.15
N GLN A 203 -0.81 -24.70 -0.07
CA GLN A 203 -0.75 -25.23 1.30
C GLN A 203 -2.06 -25.92 1.70
N GLN A 204 -3.21 -25.27 1.50
CA GLN A 204 -4.52 -25.86 1.80
C GLN A 204 -4.79 -27.11 0.98
N ARG A 205 -4.45 -27.10 -0.31
CA ARG A 205 -4.59 -28.28 -1.18
C ARG A 205 -3.74 -29.45 -0.70
N ARG A 206 -2.51 -29.19 -0.24
CA ARG A 206 -1.64 -30.22 0.34
C ARG A 206 -2.25 -30.81 1.61
N ILE A 207 -2.73 -29.98 2.53
CA ILE A 207 -3.40 -30.43 3.75
C ILE A 207 -4.60 -31.32 3.42
N LEU A 208 -5.46 -30.89 2.50
CA LEU A 208 -6.63 -31.67 2.09
C LEU A 208 -6.24 -32.99 1.41
N GLN A 209 -5.17 -32.98 0.63
CA GLN A 209 -4.65 -34.20 0.00
C GLN A 209 -4.07 -35.17 1.03
N GLU A 210 -3.32 -34.67 2.02
CA GLU A 210 -2.79 -35.46 3.14
C GLU A 210 -3.93 -36.08 3.97
N GLU A 211 -4.96 -35.29 4.30
CA GLU A 211 -6.15 -35.79 5.00
C GLU A 211 -6.89 -36.86 4.17
N LYS A 212 -7.02 -36.66 2.86
CA LYS A 212 -7.62 -37.66 1.96
C LYS A 212 -6.81 -38.95 1.95
N MET A 213 -5.48 -38.88 1.88
CA MET A 213 -4.61 -40.07 1.93
C MET A 213 -4.74 -40.79 3.27
N LYS A 214 -4.82 -40.05 4.38
CA LYS A 214 -5.06 -40.63 5.70
C LYS A 214 -6.41 -41.35 5.77
N ASN A 215 -7.48 -40.72 5.30
CA ASN A 215 -8.80 -41.32 5.29
C ASN A 215 -8.84 -42.60 4.45
N GLN A 216 -8.13 -42.62 3.31
CA GLN A 216 -7.97 -43.83 2.49
C GLN A 216 -7.20 -44.93 3.23
N ALA A 217 -6.15 -44.57 3.97
CA ALA A 217 -5.40 -45.53 4.78
C ALA A 217 -6.25 -46.11 5.93
N ASP A 218 -7.05 -45.28 6.60
CA ASP A 218 -7.98 -45.70 7.65
C ASP A 218 -9.10 -46.60 7.08
N GLU A 219 -9.59 -46.32 5.87
CA GLU A 219 -10.58 -47.13 5.16
C GLU A 219 -10.01 -48.52 4.82
N ILE A 220 -8.79 -48.60 4.30
CA ILE A 220 -8.10 -49.87 4.02
C ILE A 220 -7.88 -50.66 5.32
N LEU A 221 -7.42 -50.01 6.39
CA LEU A 221 -7.28 -50.65 7.70
C LEU A 221 -8.60 -51.20 8.22
N HIS A 222 -9.70 -50.46 8.04
CA HIS A 222 -11.02 -50.91 8.42
C HIS A 222 -11.45 -52.14 7.61
N GLU A 223 -11.19 -52.16 6.30
CA GLU A 223 -11.47 -53.31 5.43
C GLU A 223 -10.71 -54.56 5.89
N VAL A 224 -9.41 -54.44 6.21
CA VAL A 224 -8.60 -55.55 6.73
C VAL A 224 -9.16 -56.07 8.06
N ARG A 225 -9.54 -55.18 8.99
CA ARG A 225 -10.17 -55.59 10.27
C ARG A 225 -11.50 -56.30 10.04
N SER A 226 -12.32 -55.82 9.11
CA SER A 226 -13.57 -56.50 8.75
C SER A 226 -13.31 -57.91 8.20
N LYS A 227 -12.30 -58.07 7.34
CA LYS A 227 -11.90 -59.38 6.80
C LYS A 227 -11.40 -60.34 7.89
N GLN A 228 -10.67 -59.82 8.88
CA GLN A 228 -10.26 -60.61 10.05
C GLN A 228 -11.49 -61.07 10.85
N ASP A 229 -12.41 -60.15 11.17
CA ASP A 229 -13.63 -60.48 11.92
C ASP A 229 -14.47 -61.53 11.19
N ASP A 230 -14.62 -61.42 9.87
CA ASP A 230 -15.38 -62.39 9.07
C ASP A 230 -14.69 -63.75 9.01
N THR A 231 -13.35 -63.77 8.94
CA THR A 231 -12.56 -65.02 9.04
C THR A 231 -12.69 -65.65 10.42
N SER A 232 -12.72 -64.85 11.49
CA SER A 232 -12.95 -65.33 12.86
C SER A 232 -14.33 -65.97 13.00
N LYS A 233 -15.38 -65.31 12.49
CA LYS A 233 -16.74 -65.87 12.48
C LYS A 233 -16.82 -67.18 11.69
N ALA A 234 -16.09 -67.28 10.57
CA ALA A 234 -16.03 -68.51 9.78
C ALA A 234 -15.36 -69.66 10.54
N LEU A 235 -14.27 -69.39 11.27
CA LEU A 235 -13.60 -70.37 12.15
C LEU A 235 -14.52 -70.80 13.30
N GLU A 236 -15.23 -69.87 13.94
CA GLU A 236 -16.22 -70.18 14.98
C GLU A 236 -17.35 -71.06 14.46
N LEU A 237 -17.86 -70.77 13.27
CA LEU A 237 -18.88 -71.58 12.60
C LEU A 237 -18.36 -72.99 12.30
N LEU A 238 -17.13 -73.12 11.78
CA LEU A 238 -16.50 -74.42 11.51
C LEU A 238 -16.36 -75.24 12.80
N SER A 239 -15.93 -74.61 13.90
CA SER A 239 -15.87 -75.21 15.23
C SER A 239 -17.25 -75.68 15.71
N ALA A 240 -18.30 -74.87 15.50
CA ALA A 240 -19.67 -75.22 15.86
C ALA A 240 -20.20 -76.43 15.05
N ILE A 241 -19.90 -76.49 13.74
CA ILE A 241 -20.26 -77.62 12.87
C ILE A 241 -19.54 -78.90 13.34
N SER A 242 -18.25 -78.81 13.69
CA SER A 242 -17.48 -79.94 14.22
C SER A 242 -18.10 -80.48 15.51
N LYS A 243 -18.41 -79.58 16.46
CA LYS A 243 -19.09 -79.94 17.73
C LYS A 243 -20.44 -80.60 17.48
N LEU A 244 -21.26 -80.04 16.58
CA LEU A 244 -22.56 -80.60 16.24
C LEU A 244 -22.44 -82.01 15.67
N ARG A 245 -21.46 -82.24 14.78
CA ARG A 245 -21.21 -83.56 14.21
C ARG A 245 -20.74 -84.54 15.28
N ASN A 246 -19.85 -84.15 16.18
CA ASN A 246 -19.39 -84.99 17.29
C ASN A 246 -20.54 -85.36 18.23
N ILE A 247 -21.43 -84.42 18.56
CA ILE A 247 -22.64 -84.70 19.35
C ILE A 247 -23.55 -85.70 18.62
N ARG A 248 -23.75 -85.55 17.32
CA ARG A 248 -24.55 -86.50 16.52
C ARG A 248 -23.92 -87.89 16.47
N LYS A 249 -22.60 -87.97 16.37
CA LYS A 249 -21.83 -89.24 16.41
C LYS A 249 -22.01 -89.94 17.76
N THR A 250 -21.75 -89.25 18.87
CA THR A 250 -21.88 -89.83 20.22
C THR A 250 -23.33 -90.17 20.57
N ALA A 251 -24.31 -89.39 20.10
CA ALA A 251 -25.73 -89.71 20.27
C ALA A 251 -26.14 -90.97 19.49
N ALA A 252 -25.64 -91.14 18.25
CA ALA A 252 -25.90 -92.36 17.48
C ALA A 252 -25.29 -93.59 18.16
N GLU A 253 -24.06 -93.48 18.69
CA GLU A 253 -23.36 -94.55 19.42
C GLU A 253 -24.07 -94.92 20.74
N ASN A 254 -24.55 -93.94 21.50
CA ASN A 254 -25.15 -94.17 22.83
C ASN A 254 -26.65 -94.52 22.79
N THR A 255 -27.41 -93.96 21.85
CA THR A 255 -28.87 -94.07 21.81
C THR A 255 -29.36 -95.09 20.77
N GLY A 256 -28.47 -95.61 19.91
CA GLY A 256 -28.79 -96.59 18.87
C GLY A 256 -29.69 -96.05 17.74
N VAL A 257 -29.78 -94.72 17.58
CA VAL A 257 -30.55 -94.09 16.51
C VAL A 257 -29.72 -94.08 15.22
N TYR A 258 -30.15 -94.87 14.23
CA TYR A 258 -29.51 -95.01 12.92
C TYR A 258 -29.94 -93.89 11.96
N PRO A 259 -29.09 -93.47 11.00
CA PRO A 259 -27.89 -94.16 10.49
C PRO A 259 -26.57 -93.74 11.18
N ILE A 260 -25.74 -94.74 11.50
CA ILE A 260 -24.36 -94.54 11.98
C ILE A 260 -23.50 -94.15 10.77
N PRO A 261 -22.83 -92.97 10.78
CA PRO A 261 -21.93 -92.57 9.71
C PRO A 261 -20.82 -93.60 9.49
N THR A 262 -20.52 -93.92 8.24
CA THR A 262 -19.42 -94.86 7.93
C THR A 262 -18.06 -94.27 8.28
N VAL A 263 -17.08 -95.13 8.59
CA VAL A 263 -15.70 -94.70 8.93
C VAL A 263 -15.12 -93.81 7.83
N THR A 264 -15.37 -94.14 6.57
CA THR A 264 -14.90 -93.39 5.40
C THR A 264 -15.55 -92.00 5.27
N GLU A 265 -16.83 -91.85 5.67
CA GLU A 265 -17.52 -90.54 5.70
C GLU A 265 -17.01 -89.64 6.82
N ASN A 266 -16.59 -90.22 7.95
CA ASN A 266 -15.97 -89.48 9.04
C ASN A 266 -14.57 -88.99 8.66
N GLU A 267 -13.73 -89.87 8.11
CA GLU A 267 -12.40 -89.46 7.63
C GLU A 267 -12.48 -88.38 6.56
N LYS A 268 -13.43 -88.47 5.61
CA LYS A 268 -13.64 -87.43 4.60
C LYS A 268 -14.03 -86.09 5.20
N PHE A 269 -14.89 -86.09 6.23
CA PHE A 269 -15.29 -84.86 6.91
C PHE A 269 -14.16 -84.26 7.73
N GLU A 270 -13.43 -85.06 8.51
CA GLU A 270 -12.31 -84.57 9.30
C GLU A 270 -11.21 -83.99 8.40
N ARG A 271 -10.89 -84.66 7.28
CA ARG A 271 -9.96 -84.10 6.28
C ARG A 271 -10.45 -82.77 5.71
N LEU A 272 -11.71 -82.69 5.31
CA LEU A 272 -12.28 -81.46 4.77
C LEU A 272 -12.31 -80.33 5.82
N GLN A 273 -12.64 -80.65 7.06
CA GLN A 273 -12.62 -79.70 8.17
C GLN A 273 -11.20 -79.19 8.41
N ASP A 274 -10.21 -80.09 8.50
CA ASP A 274 -8.80 -79.74 8.71
C ASP A 274 -8.26 -78.87 7.58
N ASP A 275 -8.61 -79.19 6.33
CA ASP A 275 -8.17 -78.42 5.16
C ASP A 275 -8.78 -77.00 5.16
N LEU A 276 -10.07 -76.89 5.50
CA LEU A 276 -10.75 -75.59 5.64
C LEU A 276 -10.20 -74.78 6.81
N GLU A 277 -9.94 -75.43 7.94
CA GLU A 277 -9.38 -74.79 9.13
C GLU A 277 -7.98 -74.26 8.85
N LYS A 278 -7.12 -75.05 8.21
CA LYS A 278 -5.79 -74.60 7.77
C LYS A 278 -5.87 -73.40 6.83
N MET A 279 -6.76 -73.47 5.82
CA MET A 279 -6.94 -72.40 4.85
C MET A 279 -7.39 -71.09 5.53
N LEU A 280 -8.38 -71.14 6.41
CA LEU A 280 -8.86 -69.97 7.17
C LEU A 280 -7.80 -69.45 8.14
N CYS A 281 -7.04 -70.33 8.80
CA CYS A 281 -5.93 -69.92 9.67
C CYS A 281 -4.83 -69.22 8.88
N THR A 282 -4.48 -69.70 7.69
CA THR A 282 -3.52 -69.02 6.81
C THR A 282 -4.04 -67.66 6.36
N GLN A 283 -5.32 -67.55 5.97
CA GLN A 283 -5.92 -66.26 5.62
C GLN A 283 -5.91 -65.28 6.80
N MET A 284 -6.25 -65.75 8.00
CA MET A 284 -6.19 -64.95 9.22
C MET A 284 -4.78 -64.41 9.49
N GLU A 285 -3.74 -65.24 9.33
CA GLU A 285 -2.37 -64.79 9.53
C GLU A 285 -1.95 -63.76 8.47
N ASN A 286 -2.29 -63.98 7.21
CA ASN A 286 -2.03 -63.02 6.14
C ASN A 286 -2.67 -61.64 6.44
N TYR A 287 -3.93 -61.61 6.89
CA TYR A 287 -4.58 -60.35 7.26
C TYR A 287 -3.95 -59.69 8.50
N LYS A 288 -3.43 -60.47 9.45
CA LYS A 288 -2.69 -59.93 10.60
C LYS A 288 -1.35 -59.33 10.19
N GLU A 289 -0.65 -59.98 9.26
CA GLU A 289 0.59 -59.44 8.69
C GLU A 289 0.32 -58.14 7.91
N GLU A 290 -0.71 -58.13 7.06
CA GLU A 290 -1.14 -56.94 6.32
C GLU A 290 -1.48 -55.78 7.25
N GLN A 291 -2.25 -56.03 8.31
CA GLN A 291 -2.56 -55.01 9.32
C GLN A 291 -1.29 -54.47 9.99
N LYS A 292 -0.35 -55.34 10.42
CA LYS A 292 0.91 -54.91 11.05
C LYS A 292 1.72 -54.03 10.11
N VAL A 293 1.79 -54.39 8.82
CA VAL A 293 2.49 -53.60 7.81
C VAL A 293 1.86 -52.22 7.66
N LEU A 294 0.53 -52.14 7.52
CA LEU A 294 -0.21 -50.88 7.40
C LEU A 294 -0.05 -50.00 8.66
N GLU A 295 -0.13 -50.58 9.85
CA GLU A 295 0.04 -49.86 11.12
C GLU A 295 1.46 -49.29 11.28
N VAL A 296 2.50 -49.99 10.82
CA VAL A 296 3.87 -49.46 10.82
C VAL A 296 4.01 -48.30 9.84
N ILE A 297 3.44 -48.41 8.63
CA ILE A 297 3.49 -47.34 7.63
C ILE A 297 2.81 -46.07 8.17
N ILE A 298 1.58 -46.21 8.68
CA ILE A 298 0.82 -45.09 9.27
C ILE A 298 1.49 -44.56 10.55
N GLY A 299 2.04 -45.43 11.38
CA GLY A 299 2.77 -45.06 12.59
C GLY A 299 4.00 -44.21 12.30
N ASN A 300 4.78 -44.58 11.28
CA ASN A 300 5.94 -43.79 10.85
C ASN A 300 5.53 -42.43 10.26
N GLU A 301 4.45 -42.39 9.49
CA GLU A 301 3.94 -41.14 8.91
C GLU A 301 3.40 -40.18 9.99
N THR A 302 2.66 -40.70 10.97
CA THR A 302 2.17 -39.90 12.11
C THR A 302 3.30 -39.40 13.02
N ALA A 303 4.36 -40.20 13.23
CA ALA A 303 5.54 -39.76 13.98
C ALA A 303 6.29 -38.63 13.26
N ALA A 304 6.51 -38.76 11.96
CA ALA A 304 7.12 -37.71 11.13
C ALA A 304 6.27 -36.42 11.12
N GLN A 305 4.93 -36.55 11.10
CA GLN A 305 4.03 -35.40 11.16
C GLN A 305 4.09 -34.69 12.51
N LYS A 306 4.07 -35.43 13.63
CA LYS A 306 4.24 -34.85 14.98
C LYS A 306 5.57 -34.13 15.13
N GLU A 307 6.65 -34.64 14.52
CA GLU A 307 7.94 -33.96 14.52
C GLU A 307 7.89 -32.64 13.74
N ARG A 308 7.25 -32.61 12.56
CA ARG A 308 7.02 -31.37 11.78
C ARG A 308 6.20 -30.35 12.55
N GLU A 309 5.12 -30.77 13.19
CA GLU A 309 4.27 -29.92 14.02
C GLU A 309 5.03 -29.38 15.23
N ALA A 310 5.82 -30.22 15.90
CA ALA A 310 6.68 -29.79 17.02
C ALA A 310 7.74 -28.76 16.57
N LEU A 311 8.33 -28.94 15.39
CA LEU A 311 9.23 -27.96 14.80
C LEU A 311 8.50 -26.64 14.50
N GLN A 312 7.32 -26.68 13.90
CA GLN A 312 6.53 -25.47 13.65
C GLN A 312 6.15 -24.75 14.95
N CYS A 313 5.72 -25.47 15.98
CA CYS A 313 5.45 -24.90 17.30
C CYS A 313 6.71 -24.27 17.93
N LYS A 314 7.88 -24.91 17.79
CA LYS A 314 9.17 -24.33 18.22
C LYS A 314 9.46 -23.04 17.46
N TYR A 315 9.39 -23.04 16.12
CA TYR A 315 9.58 -21.84 15.30
C TYR A 315 8.61 -20.72 15.65
N HIS A 316 7.33 -21.04 15.82
CA HIS A 316 6.30 -20.08 16.22
C HIS A 316 6.60 -19.51 17.61
N SER A 317 7.02 -20.35 18.57
CA SER A 317 7.41 -19.88 19.91
C SER A 317 8.64 -18.97 19.88
N ILE A 318 9.59 -19.21 18.97
CA ILE A 318 10.77 -18.35 18.78
C ILE A 318 10.33 -17.02 18.21
N ILE A 319 9.50 -17.02 17.16
CA ILE A 319 8.97 -15.79 16.55
C ILE A 319 8.20 -14.97 17.59
N LEU A 320 7.33 -15.59 18.38
CA LEU A 320 6.59 -14.91 19.45
C LEU A 320 7.51 -14.34 20.53
N LYS A 321 8.57 -15.07 20.92
CA LYS A 321 9.59 -14.56 21.86
C LYS A 321 10.33 -13.37 21.26
N THR A 322 10.79 -13.46 20.02
CA THR A 322 11.49 -12.38 19.32
C THR A 322 10.59 -11.16 19.17
N LEU A 323 9.33 -11.34 18.75
CA LEU A 323 8.35 -10.27 18.70
C LEU A 323 8.12 -9.66 20.08
N LYS A 324 7.99 -10.47 21.14
CA LYS A 324 7.86 -9.97 22.50
C LYS A 324 9.09 -9.17 22.94
N THR A 325 10.30 -9.59 22.59
CA THR A 325 11.52 -8.84 22.89
C THR A 325 11.62 -7.54 22.09
N CYS A 326 11.25 -7.55 20.80
CA CYS A 326 11.19 -6.35 19.97
C CYS A 326 10.08 -5.39 20.41
N VAL A 327 8.94 -5.93 20.83
CA VAL A 327 7.83 -5.16 21.39
C VAL A 327 8.23 -4.59 22.75
N ILE A 328 8.93 -5.29 23.63
CA ILE A 328 9.50 -4.70 24.87
C ILE A 328 10.46 -3.53 24.55
N LEU A 329 11.13 -3.55 23.40
CA LEU A 329 11.98 -2.45 22.95
C LEU A 329 11.17 -1.22 22.43
N TRP A 330 9.86 -1.38 22.16
CA TRP A 330 8.99 -0.37 21.55
C TRP A 330 7.59 -0.21 22.19
N GLU A 331 7.26 -0.91 23.28
CA GLU A 331 5.99 -0.78 24.00
C GLU A 331 6.02 0.47 24.90
N PRO A 332 4.87 1.13 25.13
CA PRO A 332 4.77 2.22 26.09
C PRO A 332 5.01 1.61 27.46
N VAL A 333 6.11 2.02 28.08
CA VAL A 333 6.62 1.36 29.26
C VAL A 333 5.71 1.65 30.44
N GLN A 334 4.67 0.82 30.65
CA GLN A 334 3.80 0.91 31.82
C GLN A 334 4.55 0.64 33.14
N ASN A 335 5.79 0.13 33.06
CA ASN A 335 6.70 -0.03 34.19
C ASN A 335 8.03 0.76 34.03
N CYS A 336 8.03 1.87 33.27
CA CYS A 336 9.19 2.76 33.27
C CYS A 336 9.17 3.57 34.56
N PRO A 337 10.34 3.99 35.08
CA PRO A 337 10.37 5.12 35.99
C PRO A 337 9.52 6.25 35.40
N THR A 338 8.57 6.73 36.21
CA THR A 338 7.37 7.53 35.89
C THR A 338 7.60 8.70 34.91
N ASN A 339 8.83 9.15 34.79
CA ASN A 339 9.28 10.26 33.95
C ASN A 339 9.27 9.95 32.44
N LEU A 340 9.54 8.70 32.00
CA LEU A 340 9.60 8.38 30.57
C LEU A 340 8.20 8.19 29.96
N SER A 341 7.25 7.67 30.75
CA SER A 341 5.84 7.52 30.37
C SER A 341 5.15 8.87 30.16
N MET A 342 5.43 9.86 31.04
CA MET A 342 4.95 11.23 30.86
C MET A 342 5.51 11.88 29.59
N TYR A 343 6.80 11.67 29.29
CA TYR A 343 7.42 12.20 28.08
C TYR A 343 6.79 11.60 26.81
N GLN A 344 6.60 10.28 26.76
CA GLN A 344 5.94 9.63 25.63
C GLN A 344 4.50 10.11 25.45
N SER A 345 3.74 10.22 26.53
CA SER A 345 2.36 10.72 26.52
C SER A 345 2.27 12.17 26.00
N PHE A 346 3.24 13.01 26.35
CA PHE A 346 3.33 14.40 25.89
C PHE A 346 3.62 14.53 24.38
N TRP A 347 4.29 13.56 23.75
CA TRP A 347 4.52 13.60 22.31
C TRP A 347 3.42 12.88 21.52
N LEU A 348 2.81 11.83 22.10
CA LEU A 348 1.72 11.07 21.48
C LEU A 348 0.35 11.80 21.53
N GLN A 349 0.16 12.77 22.43
CA GLN A 349 -1.08 13.57 22.45
C GLN A 349 -1.35 14.30 21.12
N ALA A 350 -0.30 14.64 20.36
CA ALA A 350 -0.42 15.31 19.08
C ALA A 350 -1.04 14.42 17.98
N GLU A 351 -1.02 13.10 18.16
CA GLU A 351 -1.70 12.16 17.25
C GLU A 351 -3.21 12.07 17.53
N HIS A 352 -3.63 12.43 18.75
CA HIS A 352 -4.98 12.23 19.25
C HIS A 352 -5.79 13.55 19.40
N SER A 353 -5.14 14.71 19.39
CA SER A 353 -5.78 16.04 19.44
C SER A 353 -5.04 17.06 18.57
N ILE A 354 -5.81 17.79 17.77
CA ILE A 354 -5.27 18.84 16.90
C ILE A 354 -4.81 20.06 17.71
N GLU A 355 -5.47 20.35 18.84
CA GLU A 355 -5.08 21.39 19.78
C GLU A 355 -3.73 21.08 20.42
N ALA A 356 -3.52 19.81 20.81
CA ALA A 356 -2.23 19.35 21.32
C ALA A 356 -1.12 19.44 20.25
N LEU A 357 -1.44 19.08 18.99
CA LEU A 357 -0.51 19.24 17.87
C LEU A 357 -0.12 20.71 17.65
N VAL A 358 -1.09 21.63 17.68
CA VAL A 358 -0.86 23.07 17.53
C VAL A 358 -0.01 23.61 18.68
N GLU A 359 -0.26 23.19 19.91
CA GLU A 359 0.50 23.63 21.08
C GLU A 359 1.95 23.11 21.05
N VAL A 360 2.14 21.84 20.73
CA VAL A 360 3.46 21.25 20.53
C VAL A 360 4.20 22.00 19.42
N ARG A 361 3.53 22.29 18.30
CA ARG A 361 4.13 23.06 17.19
C ARG A 361 4.50 24.47 17.62
N ARG A 362 3.62 25.16 18.37
CA ARG A 362 3.87 26.51 18.91
C ARG A 362 5.09 26.53 19.82
N GLN A 363 5.26 25.52 20.66
CA GLN A 363 6.44 25.38 21.52
C GLN A 363 7.71 25.19 20.70
N TRP A 364 7.69 24.33 19.67
CA TRP A 364 8.81 24.18 18.74
C TRP A 364 9.12 25.48 17.99
N ASP A 365 8.09 26.17 17.52
CA ASP A 365 8.25 27.43 16.78
C ASP A 365 8.87 28.52 17.69
N SER A 366 8.61 28.49 19.01
CA SER A 366 9.23 29.40 19.99
C SER A 366 10.76 29.33 20.04
N TYR A 367 11.34 28.18 19.67
CA TYR A 367 12.79 27.96 19.57
C TYR A 367 13.39 28.37 18.23
N THR A 368 12.55 28.66 17.23
CA THR A 368 12.96 29.07 15.87
C THR A 368 12.79 30.57 15.62
N THR A 369 12.03 31.27 16.47
CA THR A 369 11.82 32.72 16.38
C THR A 369 13.02 33.52 16.93
N PRO A 370 13.36 34.69 16.33
CA PRO A 370 14.43 35.55 16.83
C PRO A 370 14.21 35.99 18.28
N SER A 371 15.28 36.03 19.07
CA SER A 371 15.29 36.27 20.53
C SER A 371 14.71 37.62 20.99
N ALA A 372 14.40 38.53 20.06
CA ALA A 372 13.76 39.80 20.34
C ALA A 372 12.23 39.69 20.55
N THR A 373 11.65 38.50 20.34
CA THR A 373 10.20 38.27 20.44
C THR A 373 9.81 37.82 21.85
N ALA A 374 8.86 38.50 22.48
CA ALA A 374 8.37 38.17 23.82
C ALA A 374 7.77 36.76 23.87
N GLY A 375 8.22 35.93 24.82
CA GLY A 375 7.81 34.52 24.94
C GLY A 375 8.62 33.53 24.11
N SER A 376 9.63 33.99 23.35
CA SER A 376 10.60 33.08 22.73
C SER A 376 11.54 32.49 23.78
N SER A 377 11.87 31.21 23.65
CA SER A 377 12.87 30.54 24.48
C SER A 377 13.98 30.06 23.57
N ARG A 378 15.24 30.26 23.96
CA ARG A 378 16.40 29.82 23.17
C ARG A 378 16.72 28.38 23.56
N LEU A 379 17.03 27.52 22.59
CA LEU A 379 17.65 26.23 22.90
C LEU A 379 18.92 26.51 23.72
N PRO A 380 19.19 25.79 24.83
CA PRO A 380 20.37 26.02 25.63
C PRO A 380 21.62 25.91 24.75
N THR A 381 22.33 27.03 24.55
CA THR A 381 23.58 27.05 23.77
C THR A 381 24.74 26.35 24.49
N SER A 382 24.54 25.86 25.71
CA SER A 382 25.51 25.04 26.42
C SER A 382 25.39 23.58 25.98
N ASN A 383 26.27 23.15 25.08
CA ASN A 383 26.95 21.84 24.97
C ASN A 383 26.32 20.58 25.64
N VAL A 384 25.01 20.32 25.55
CA VAL A 384 24.43 19.08 26.15
C VAL A 384 24.40 17.90 25.17
N ILE A 385 24.72 18.10 23.89
CA ILE A 385 24.95 16.98 22.96
C ILE A 385 26.16 17.30 22.08
N GLU A 386 27.35 16.91 22.54
CA GLU A 386 28.42 16.66 21.58
C GLU A 386 27.95 15.53 20.65
N PRO A 387 27.96 15.71 19.32
CA PRO A 387 27.56 14.65 18.41
C PRO A 387 28.53 13.48 18.59
N VAL A 388 27.99 12.35 19.03
CA VAL A 388 28.75 11.10 19.16
C VAL A 388 29.33 10.74 17.79
N VAL A 389 30.60 10.32 17.78
CA VAL A 389 31.29 9.87 16.56
C VAL A 389 30.39 8.84 15.86
N PRO A 390 30.03 9.05 14.59
CA PRO A 390 29.07 8.19 13.92
C PRO A 390 29.63 6.77 13.80
N SER A 391 28.76 5.80 14.03
CA SER A 391 29.11 4.37 14.13
C SER A 391 29.62 3.76 12.82
N ARG A 392 29.56 4.50 11.72
CA ARG A 392 29.98 4.09 10.38
C ARG A 392 30.77 5.21 9.70
N ASP A 393 31.88 4.85 9.08
CA ASP A 393 32.79 5.81 8.45
C ASP A 393 32.16 6.58 7.28
N GLU A 394 31.18 6.00 6.59
CA GLU A 394 30.41 6.65 5.52
C GLU A 394 29.73 7.96 5.99
N TRP A 395 29.39 8.04 7.27
CA TRP A 395 28.65 9.17 7.84
C TRP A 395 29.58 10.26 8.39
N LYS A 396 30.87 9.95 8.61
CA LYS A 396 31.88 10.94 9.06
C LYS A 396 32.08 12.07 8.05
N VAL A 397 31.90 11.78 6.75
CA VAL A 397 32.10 12.74 5.65
C VAL A 397 31.19 13.96 5.77
N TYR A 398 30.06 13.84 6.46
CA TYR A 398 29.06 14.90 6.58
C TYR A 398 29.22 15.79 7.82
N LEU A 399 30.15 15.47 8.73
CA LEU A 399 30.39 16.25 9.96
C LEU A 399 31.43 17.37 9.81
N GLN A 400 32.12 17.46 8.68
CA GLN A 400 33.23 18.42 8.48
C GLN A 400 32.81 19.81 7.97
N ASN A 401 31.52 20.08 7.80
CA ASN A 401 31.01 21.32 7.20
C ASN A 401 29.99 22.07 8.07
N THR A 402 30.35 22.39 9.31
CA THR A 402 29.62 23.40 10.11
C THR A 402 30.57 24.29 10.86
#